data_AF-A0ABD5WNF4-F1
#
_entry.id   AF-A0ABD5WNF4-F1
#
_cell.length_a   1.000
_cell.length_b   1.000
_cell.length_c   1.000
_cell.angle_alpha   90.00
_cell.angle_beta   90.00
_cell.angle_gamma   90.00
#
_symmetry.space_group_name_H-M   'P 1'
#
loop_
_entity.id
_entity.type
_entity.pdbx_description
1 polymer ?
#
loop_
_entity_poly.entity_id
_entity_poly.type
_entity_poly.pdbx_seq_one_letter_code
_entity_poly.pdbx_strand_id
1 'polypeptide(L)'
;MASIPANNHFVDADSTRQVSVEVEDGPRPVEGQLKIVTGHGAETDYVAVSIVEPEDSDDAVDVDEMLAAPVDDSSADSEGGGVELPDLSLRENAPVAALGVLALAVAAGSATLSDSVAVLVGALAVLGSVAAAGYLLLE
;
A
#
# COMPACT_ATOMS: atom_id res chain seq x y z
N MET A 1 25.44 0.71 2.99
CA MET A 1 24.79 1.58 4.00
C MET A 1 23.80 0.76 4.80
N ALA A 2 23.49 1.15 6.04
CA ALA A 2 22.46 0.51 6.85
C ALA A 2 21.37 1.53 7.20
N SER A 3 20.11 1.12 7.14
CA SER A 3 18.93 1.98 7.33
C SER A 3 17.90 1.29 8.20
N ILE A 4 17.10 2.11 8.90
CA ILE A 4 15.90 1.67 9.62
C ILE A 4 14.73 2.50 9.08
N PRO A 5 13.65 1.86 8.60
CA PRO A 5 12.54 2.57 7.95
C PRO A 5 11.85 3.61 8.84
N ALA A 6 11.80 3.35 10.15
CA ALA A 6 11.24 4.27 11.14
C ALA A 6 12.20 4.40 12.33
N ASN A 7 12.52 5.63 12.73
CA ASN A 7 13.45 5.87 13.84
C ASN A 7 12.77 5.83 15.23
N ASN A 8 11.44 5.93 15.26
CA ASN A 8 10.66 5.94 16.51
C ASN A 8 9.59 4.85 16.47
N HIS A 9 9.59 4.02 17.50
CA HIS A 9 8.62 2.95 17.69
C HIS A 9 7.95 3.11 19.05
N PHE A 10 6.61 3.22 19.03
CA PHE A 10 5.82 3.03 20.24
C PHE A 10 5.67 1.53 20.53
N VAL A 11 5.83 1.16 21.80
CA VAL A 11 5.70 -0.20 22.31
C VAL A 11 4.83 -0.14 23.57
N ASP A 12 3.74 -0.89 23.57
CA ASP A 12 2.85 -1.00 24.72
C ASP A 12 3.48 -1.80 25.87
N ALA A 13 2.90 -1.67 27.06
CA ALA A 13 3.30 -2.48 28.21
C ALA A 13 3.21 -3.98 27.88
N ASP A 14 4.20 -4.74 28.32
CA ASP A 14 4.29 -6.20 28.14
C ASP A 14 4.25 -6.67 26.67
N SER A 15 4.55 -5.77 25.73
CA SER A 15 4.55 -6.06 24.29
C SER A 15 5.97 -6.11 23.73
N THR A 16 6.15 -6.91 22.67
CA THR A 16 7.42 -7.00 21.93
C THR A 16 7.23 -6.46 20.52
N ARG A 17 8.24 -5.76 20.00
CA ARG A 17 8.22 -5.25 18.63
C ARG A 17 9.51 -5.61 17.91
N GLN A 18 9.35 -6.15 16.70
CA GLN A 18 10.47 -6.44 15.81
C GLN A 18 10.83 -5.19 15.00
N VAL A 19 12.12 -4.90 14.90
CA VAL A 19 12.65 -3.78 14.11
C VAL A 19 13.57 -4.37 13.05
N SER A 20 13.22 -4.17 11.78
CA SER A 20 14.02 -4.61 10.65
C SER A 20 15.11 -3.58 10.35
N VAL A 21 16.34 -4.06 10.19
CA VAL A 21 17.48 -3.26 9.74
C VAL A 21 17.81 -3.67 8.32
N GLU A 22 17.74 -2.71 7.40
CA GLU A 22 18.09 -2.92 6.01
C GLU A 22 19.56 -2.61 5.82
N VAL A 23 20.30 -3.52 5.19
CA VAL A 23 21.72 -3.36 4.96
C VAL A 23 21.99 -3.63 3.50
N GLU A 24 22.59 -2.65 2.82
CA GLU A 24 22.98 -2.83 1.43
C GLU A 24 24.02 -3.95 1.29
N ASP A 25 23.98 -4.61 0.13
CA ASP A 25 24.99 -5.57 -0.26
C ASP A 25 26.36 -4.89 -0.39
N GLY A 26 27.40 -5.61 0.01
CA GLY A 26 28.76 -5.09 0.00
C GLY A 26 29.74 -6.04 0.67
N PRO A 27 31.03 -5.66 0.72
CA PRO A 27 32.08 -6.48 1.32
C PRO A 27 31.76 -6.79 2.79
N ARG A 28 31.84 -8.07 3.16
CA ARG A 28 31.70 -8.57 4.53
C ARG A 28 33.08 -8.98 5.09
N PRO A 29 33.33 -8.88 6.41
CA PRO A 29 32.39 -8.55 7.48
C PRO A 29 32.14 -7.05 7.64
N VAL A 30 30.98 -6.70 8.20
CA VAL A 30 30.64 -5.32 8.61
C VAL A 30 30.19 -5.32 10.07
N GLU A 31 30.81 -4.46 10.87
CA GLU A 31 30.48 -4.27 12.28
C GLU A 31 29.88 -2.89 12.53
N GLY A 32 28.98 -2.82 13.51
CA GLY A 32 28.31 -1.58 13.90
C GLY A 32 27.62 -1.68 15.26
N GLN A 33 26.94 -0.60 15.64
CA GLN A 33 26.16 -0.56 16.87
C GLN A 33 24.79 0.05 16.60
N LEU A 34 23.75 -0.59 17.15
CA LEU A 34 22.40 -0.08 17.20
C LEU A 34 22.16 0.58 18.56
N LYS A 35 21.89 1.89 18.54
CA LYS A 35 21.57 2.65 19.75
C LYS A 35 20.06 2.63 20.00
N ILE A 36 19.65 2.21 21.19
CA ILE A 36 18.27 2.18 21.65
C ILE A 36 18.09 3.26 22.71
N VAL A 37 17.04 4.09 22.57
CA VAL A 37 16.76 5.18 23.50
C VAL A 37 15.29 5.12 23.91
N THR A 38 15.02 5.13 25.21
CA THR A 38 13.66 5.09 25.77
C THR A 38 13.46 6.26 26.76
N GLY A 39 12.23 6.43 27.27
CA GLY A 39 11.94 7.41 28.32
C GLY A 39 12.31 8.86 27.97
N HIS A 40 12.16 9.27 26.71
CA HIS A 40 12.60 10.59 26.21
C HIS A 40 14.10 10.86 26.39
N GLY A 41 14.93 9.82 26.30
CA GLY A 41 16.38 9.94 26.46
C GLY A 41 16.88 9.67 27.88
N ALA A 42 15.99 9.30 28.81
CA ALA A 42 16.39 8.95 30.17
C ALA A 42 17.23 7.67 30.23
N GLU A 43 16.97 6.74 29.32
CA GLU A 43 17.64 5.45 29.24
C GLU A 43 18.20 5.25 27.84
N THR A 44 19.40 4.72 27.74
CA THR A 44 20.08 4.43 26.48
C THR A 44 20.85 3.14 26.60
N ASP A 45 20.70 2.29 25.60
CA ASP A 45 21.42 1.02 25.48
C ASP A 45 22.02 0.88 24.08
N TYR A 46 23.02 0.02 23.94
CA TYR A 46 23.76 -0.20 22.70
C TYR A 46 23.89 -1.68 22.41
N VAL A 47 23.43 -2.09 21.24
CA VAL A 47 23.54 -3.47 20.75
C VAL A 47 24.61 -3.52 19.67
N ALA A 48 25.67 -4.31 19.89
CA ALA A 48 26.66 -4.56 18.85
C ALA A 48 26.07 -5.47 17.77
N VAL A 49 26.27 -5.11 16.50
CA VAL A 49 25.77 -5.86 15.34
C VAL A 49 26.96 -6.20 14.45
N SER A 50 27.08 -7.46 14.07
CA SER A 50 28.09 -7.94 13.11
C SER A 50 27.39 -8.73 12.02
N ILE A 51 27.73 -8.42 10.78
CA ILE A 51 27.21 -9.07 9.58
C ILE A 51 28.40 -9.73 8.90
N VAL A 52 28.41 -11.05 8.92
CA VAL A 52 29.46 -11.90 8.35
C VAL A 52 28.92 -12.63 7.12
N GLU A 53 29.82 -13.03 6.23
CA GLU A 53 29.47 -13.96 5.17
C GLU A 53 29.03 -15.29 5.82
N PRO A 54 27.93 -15.92 5.39
CA PRO A 54 27.62 -17.27 5.84
C PRO A 54 28.78 -18.19 5.45
N GLU A 55 29.30 -18.95 6.42
CA GLU A 55 30.27 -19.98 6.09
C GLU A 55 29.56 -21.08 5.29
N ASP A 56 30.17 -21.56 4.21
CA ASP A 56 29.73 -22.77 3.50
C ASP A 56 29.83 -23.94 4.47
N SER A 57 28.80 -24.15 5.28
CA SER A 57 28.75 -25.18 6.31
C SER A 57 28.34 -26.51 5.71
N ASP A 58 29.06 -27.58 6.04
CA ASP A 58 28.68 -28.96 5.73
C ASP A 58 27.33 -29.39 6.36
N ASP A 59 26.76 -28.57 7.26
CA ASP A 59 25.39 -28.66 7.79
C ASP A 59 24.34 -28.03 6.84
N ALA A 60 24.67 -27.93 5.54
CA ALA A 60 23.71 -27.55 4.53
C ALA A 60 22.55 -28.55 4.51
N VAL A 61 21.35 -28.09 4.83
CA VAL A 61 20.14 -28.91 4.71
C VAL A 61 19.91 -29.16 3.22
N ASP A 62 19.87 -30.43 2.82
CA ASP A 62 19.55 -30.84 1.46
C ASP A 62 18.11 -30.39 1.14
N VAL A 63 17.99 -29.29 0.40
CA VAL A 63 16.70 -28.73 -0.01
C VAL A 63 16.31 -29.38 -1.33
N ASP A 64 15.21 -30.14 -1.32
CA ASP A 64 14.64 -30.76 -2.53
C ASP A 64 14.46 -29.71 -3.63
N GLU A 65 14.91 -30.01 -4.86
CA GLU A 65 14.85 -29.08 -5.99
C GLU A 65 13.41 -28.64 -6.33
N MET A 66 12.39 -29.38 -5.90
CA MET A 66 10.98 -28.97 -6.02
C MET A 66 10.64 -27.75 -5.16
N LEU A 67 11.35 -27.53 -4.05
CA LEU A 67 11.18 -26.34 -3.19
C LEU A 67 11.90 -25.11 -3.74
N ALA A 68 12.92 -25.32 -4.60
CA ALA A 68 13.63 -24.24 -5.29
C ALA A 68 12.88 -23.74 -6.54
N ALA A 69 11.94 -24.54 -7.06
CA ALA A 69 11.05 -24.11 -8.12
C ALA A 69 10.07 -23.04 -7.59
N PRO A 70 9.95 -21.88 -8.27
CA PRO A 70 8.86 -20.95 -8.00
C PRO A 70 7.53 -21.69 -8.05
N VAL A 71 6.62 -21.43 -7.10
CA VAL A 71 5.27 -21.97 -7.18
C VAL A 71 4.63 -21.41 -8.45
N ASP A 72 4.41 -22.25 -9.45
CA ASP A 72 3.64 -21.86 -10.62
C ASP A 72 2.19 -21.59 -10.19
N ASP A 73 1.84 -20.31 -10.02
CA ASP A 73 0.47 -19.81 -9.79
C ASP A 73 -0.50 -20.16 -10.94
N SER A 74 -0.09 -20.99 -11.89
CA SER A 74 -0.91 -21.46 -13.02
C SER A 74 -2.06 -22.38 -12.60
N SER A 75 -2.09 -22.82 -11.33
CA SER A 75 -3.23 -23.53 -10.73
C SER A 75 -4.16 -22.61 -9.92
N ALA A 76 -3.95 -21.29 -9.95
CA ALA A 76 -5.06 -20.37 -9.79
C ALA A 76 -5.93 -20.51 -11.05
N ASP A 77 -6.73 -21.57 -11.07
CA ASP A 77 -7.84 -21.76 -11.99
C ASP A 77 -8.60 -20.45 -12.11
N SER A 78 -8.42 -19.78 -13.24
CA SER A 78 -9.49 -19.11 -13.98
C SER A 78 -10.45 -18.24 -13.15
N GLU A 79 -9.96 -17.46 -12.20
CA GLU A 79 -10.60 -16.22 -11.82
C GLU A 79 -9.86 -15.12 -12.56
N GLY A 80 -10.10 -15.09 -13.88
CA GLY A 80 -9.81 -13.92 -14.66
C GLY A 80 -10.47 -12.75 -13.97
N GLY A 81 -9.67 -11.95 -13.26
CA GLY A 81 -10.01 -10.63 -12.78
C GLY A 81 -10.18 -9.68 -13.97
N GLY A 82 -10.96 -10.08 -14.97
CA GLY A 82 -11.78 -9.13 -15.68
C GLY A 82 -12.63 -8.50 -14.59
N VAL A 83 -12.54 -7.18 -14.46
CA VAL A 83 -13.54 -6.42 -13.71
C VAL A 83 -14.87 -6.80 -14.35
N GLU A 84 -15.60 -7.71 -13.72
CA GLU A 84 -16.93 -8.08 -14.15
C GLU A 84 -17.75 -6.82 -13.90
N LEU A 85 -17.90 -6.01 -14.94
CA LEU A 85 -18.71 -4.82 -14.89
C LEU A 85 -20.09 -5.30 -14.47
N PRO A 86 -20.61 -4.87 -13.31
CA PRO A 86 -21.93 -5.31 -12.87
C PRO A 86 -22.89 -4.99 -14.01
N ASP A 87 -23.75 -5.94 -14.37
CA ASP A 87 -24.74 -5.74 -15.42
C ASP A 87 -25.58 -4.50 -15.05
N LEU A 88 -25.27 -3.36 -15.67
CA LEU A 88 -25.88 -2.06 -15.38
C LEU A 88 -27.25 -1.98 -16.07
N SER A 89 -28.07 -2.99 -15.85
CA SER A 89 -29.48 -2.97 -16.19
C SER A 89 -30.13 -1.82 -15.41
N LEU A 90 -30.35 -0.69 -16.08
CA LEU A 90 -30.95 0.56 -15.56
C LEU A 90 -32.28 0.32 -14.81
N ARG A 91 -32.96 -0.78 -15.08
CA ARG A 91 -34.20 -1.18 -14.44
C ARG A 91 -33.99 -1.72 -13.02
N GLU A 92 -32.90 -2.45 -12.77
CA GLU A 92 -32.62 -3.10 -11.49
C GLU A 92 -31.90 -2.15 -10.53
N ASN A 93 -31.06 -1.25 -11.08
CA ASN A 93 -30.33 -0.23 -10.33
C ASN A 93 -31.04 1.13 -10.25
N ALA A 94 -32.35 1.19 -10.55
CA ALA A 94 -33.13 2.41 -10.60
C ALA A 94 -33.02 3.30 -9.33
N PRO A 95 -32.99 2.75 -8.10
CA PRO A 95 -32.81 3.57 -6.90
C PRO A 95 -31.43 4.22 -6.82
N VAL A 96 -30.38 3.49 -7.21
CA VAL A 96 -28.98 3.97 -7.18
C VAL A 96 -28.79 5.05 -8.24
N ALA A 97 -29.35 4.85 -9.44
CA ALA A 97 -29.36 5.87 -10.50
C ALA A 97 -30.09 7.14 -10.06
N ALA A 98 -31.25 7.02 -9.40
CA ALA A 98 -32.00 8.16 -8.87
C ALA A 98 -31.20 8.94 -7.81
N LEU A 99 -30.48 8.25 -6.92
CA LEU A 99 -29.61 8.88 -5.93
C LEU A 99 -28.40 9.57 -6.58
N GLY A 100 -27.80 8.98 -7.62
CA GLY A 100 -26.72 9.60 -8.39
C GLY A 100 -27.15 10.89 -9.08
N VAL A 101 -28.34 10.88 -9.71
CA VAL A 101 -28.92 12.08 -10.33
C VAL A 101 -29.25 13.15 -9.28
N LEU A 102 -29.80 12.75 -8.14
CA LEU A 102 -30.08 13.67 -7.03
C LEU A 102 -28.78 14.31 -6.51
N ALA A 103 -27.72 13.53 -6.31
CA ALA A 103 -26.43 14.02 -5.86
C ALA A 103 -25.83 15.04 -6.83
N LEU A 104 -25.90 14.78 -8.15
CA LEU A 104 -25.47 15.73 -9.18
C LEU A 104 -26.30 17.01 -9.18
N ALA A 105 -27.61 16.92 -9.01
CA ALA A 105 -28.50 18.09 -8.92
C ALA A 105 -28.20 18.95 -7.68
N VAL A 106 -27.94 18.32 -6.53
CA VAL A 106 -27.55 19.02 -5.29
C VAL A 106 -26.18 19.68 -5.44
N ALA A 107 -25.20 19.01 -6.06
CA ALA A 107 -23.89 19.58 -6.32
C ALA A 107 -23.99 20.79 -7.25
N ALA A 108 -24.74 20.69 -8.35
CA ALA A 108 -24.97 21.78 -9.29
C ALA A 108 -25.73 22.96 -8.64
N GLY A 109 -26.76 22.67 -7.83
CA GLY A 109 -27.52 23.70 -7.11
C GLY A 109 -26.69 24.40 -6.03
N SER A 110 -25.82 23.67 -5.34
CA SER A 110 -24.87 24.27 -4.39
C SER A 110 -23.84 25.14 -5.11
N ALA A 111 -23.48 24.73 -6.34
CA ALA A 111 -22.52 25.45 -7.15
C ALA A 111 -23.01 26.83 -7.61
N THR A 112 -24.29 26.92 -8.02
CA THR A 112 -24.89 28.18 -8.47
C THR A 112 -25.15 29.16 -7.33
N LEU A 113 -25.38 28.68 -6.11
CA LEU A 113 -25.63 29.53 -4.95
C LEU A 113 -24.37 30.23 -4.41
N SER A 114 -23.18 29.78 -4.84
CA SER A 114 -21.90 30.25 -4.29
C SER A 114 -21.31 31.49 -5.00
N ASP A 115 -21.91 31.95 -6.11
CA ASP A 115 -21.49 33.15 -6.91
C ASP A 115 -19.97 33.32 -7.06
N SER A 116 -19.25 32.21 -7.21
CA SER A 116 -17.79 32.17 -7.14
C SER A 116 -17.24 31.38 -8.31
N VAL A 117 -16.34 32.01 -9.08
CA VAL A 117 -15.68 31.43 -10.26
C VAL A 117 -15.00 30.10 -9.93
N ALA A 118 -14.47 29.94 -8.71
CA ALA A 118 -13.86 28.69 -8.25
C ALA A 118 -14.85 27.52 -8.28
N VAL A 119 -16.12 27.81 -8.00
CA VAL A 119 -17.19 26.81 -7.93
C VAL A 119 -17.68 26.42 -9.33
N LEU A 120 -17.73 27.37 -10.27
CA LEU A 120 -17.96 27.09 -11.69
C LEU A 120 -16.86 26.18 -12.26
N VAL A 121 -15.59 26.50 -11.98
CA VAL A 121 -14.44 25.71 -12.44
C VAL A 121 -14.46 24.31 -11.83
N GLY A 122 -14.76 24.20 -10.54
CA GLY A 122 -14.94 22.91 -9.87
C GLY A 122 -16.07 22.08 -10.47
N ALA A 123 -17.22 22.69 -10.76
CA ALA A 123 -18.34 22.01 -11.38
C ALA A 123 -18.01 21.50 -12.79
N LEU A 124 -17.32 22.30 -13.61
CA LEU A 124 -16.87 21.88 -14.95
C LEU A 124 -15.82 20.78 -14.89
N ALA A 125 -14.91 20.83 -13.93
CA ALA A 125 -13.92 19.77 -13.73
C ALA A 125 -14.61 18.43 -13.39
N VAL A 126 -15.57 18.45 -12.44
CA VAL A 126 -16.33 17.24 -12.07
C VAL A 126 -17.13 16.70 -13.26
N LEU A 127 -17.85 17.55 -13.99
CA LEU A 127 -18.61 17.14 -15.17
C LEU A 127 -17.70 16.56 -16.27
N GLY A 128 -16.56 17.19 -16.51
CA GLY A 128 -15.56 16.70 -17.46
C GLY A 128 -14.98 15.35 -17.06
N SER A 129 -14.66 15.15 -15.78
CA SER A 129 -14.18 13.87 -15.26
C SER A 129 -15.22 12.77 -15.39
N VAL A 130 -16.50 13.04 -15.09
CA VAL A 130 -17.59 12.06 -15.24
C VAL A 130 -17.79 11.70 -16.72
N ALA A 131 -17.77 12.69 -17.62
CA ALA A 131 -17.89 12.46 -19.05
C ALA A 131 -16.70 11.66 -19.62
N ALA A 132 -15.47 11.98 -19.20
CA ALA A 132 -14.28 11.26 -19.61
C ALA A 132 -14.29 9.81 -19.09
N ALA A 133 -14.66 9.59 -17.82
CA ALA A 133 -14.83 8.26 -17.26
C ALA A 133 -15.92 7.47 -18.00
N GLY A 134 -17.04 8.11 -18.34
CA GLY A 134 -18.09 7.50 -19.15
C GLY A 134 -17.63 7.16 -20.57
N TYR A 135 -16.84 8.02 -21.22
CA TYR A 135 -16.27 7.75 -22.54
C TYR A 135 -15.31 6.57 -22.51
N LEU A 136 -14.37 6.53 -21.55
CA LEU A 136 -13.44 5.42 -21.36
C LEU A 136 -14.12 4.09 -21.00
N LEU A 137 -15.36 4.15 -20.50
CA LEU A 137 -16.19 2.97 -20.23
C LEU A 137 -16.93 2.46 -21.48
N LEU A 138 -17.12 3.31 -22.48
CA LEU A 138 -17.83 2.99 -23.72
C LEU A 138 -16.89 2.66 -24.89
N GLU A 139 -15.59 2.91 -24.73
CA GLU A 139 -14.52 2.58 -25.67
C GLU A 139 -13.76 1.34 -25.20
#